data_AF-A0A355PF43-F1
#
_entry.id   AF-A0A355PF43-F1
#
_cell.length_a   1.000
_cell.length_b   1.000
_cell.length_c   1.000
_cell.angle_alpha   90.00
_cell.angle_beta   90.00
_cell.angle_gamma   90.00
#
_symmetry.space_group_name_H-M   'P 1'
#
loop_
_entity.id
_entity.type
_entity.pdbx_description
1 polymer ?
#
loop_
_entity_poly.entity_id
_entity_poly.type
_entity_poly.pdbx_seq_one_letter_code
_entity_poly.pdbx_strand_id
1 'polypeptide(L)'
;MHYVAIEESRQDLLKQLKERLEARLEPARAAAIEAFARHFYATVPVEDLIDRRLDDLYGATLSIWQFLQHHDPQSPKVRIFNPDFEEHGWQSTHTFVAVLHEDMPFLVDSVRIELNRRGLTVHAIQNAVFAVARDSQHQLKALTSPKDENAPDARESL
;
A
#
# COMPACT_ATOMS: atom_id res chain seq x y z
N MET A 1 -22.09 -2.64 18.79
CA MET A 1 -20.84 -2.91 19.55
C MET A 1 -19.73 -3.47 18.65
N HIS A 2 -19.94 -4.52 17.85
CA HIS A 2 -18.88 -5.09 16.98
C HIS A 2 -18.22 -4.10 15.99
N TYR A 3 -18.99 -3.22 15.35
CA TYR A 3 -18.44 -2.24 14.39
C TYR A 3 -17.50 -1.20 15.05
N VAL A 4 -17.78 -0.82 16.30
CA VAL A 4 -16.98 0.17 17.04
C VAL A 4 -15.62 -0.43 17.42
N ALA A 5 -15.60 -1.68 17.88
CA ALA A 5 -14.35 -2.37 18.25
C ALA A 5 -13.41 -2.61 17.05
N ILE A 6 -13.97 -2.84 15.85
CA ILE A 6 -13.19 -2.99 14.61
C ILE A 6 -12.50 -1.67 14.25
N GLU A 7 -13.23 -0.56 14.30
CA GLU A 7 -12.68 0.75 13.97
C GLU A 7 -11.63 1.22 15.00
N GLU A 8 -11.86 0.96 16.30
CA GLU A 8 -10.88 1.21 17.36
C GLU A 8 -9.58 0.41 17.13
N SER A 9 -9.69 -0.87 16.75
CA SER A 9 -8.53 -1.72 16.49
C SER A 9 -7.69 -1.22 15.30
N ARG A 10 -8.34 -0.74 14.23
CA ARG A 10 -7.64 -0.11 13.11
C ARG A 10 -6.90 1.15 13.54
N GLN A 11 -7.59 2.02 14.29
CA GLN A 11 -7.02 3.28 14.75
C GLN A 11 -5.81 3.04 15.66
N ASP A 12 -5.89 2.06 16.56
CA ASP A 12 -4.77 1.71 17.43
C ASP A 12 -3.57 1.17 16.63
N LEU A 13 -3.80 0.29 15.67
CA LEU A 13 -2.73 -0.23 14.81
C LEU A 13 -2.07 0.88 13.98
N LEU A 14 -2.85 1.77 13.37
CA LEU A 14 -2.32 2.90 12.61
C LEU A 14 -1.56 3.88 13.51
N LYS A 15 -1.99 4.06 14.76
CA LYS A 15 -1.27 4.83 15.77
C LYS A 15 0.07 4.19 16.11
N GLN A 16 0.10 2.88 16.36
CA GLN A 16 1.35 2.16 16.61
C GLN A 16 2.31 2.23 15.41
N LEU A 17 1.79 2.13 14.19
CA LEU A 17 2.57 2.30 12.96
C LEU A 17 3.14 3.72 12.85
N LYS A 18 2.34 4.74 13.15
CA LYS A 18 2.78 6.14 13.20
C LYS A 18 3.94 6.33 14.18
N GLU A 19 3.79 5.88 15.42
CA GLU A 19 4.83 6.00 16.46
C GLU A 19 6.14 5.34 16.00
N ARG A 20 6.07 4.20 15.31
CA ARG A 20 7.23 3.52 14.73
C ARG A 20 7.88 4.30 13.58
N LEU A 21 7.09 4.95 12.73
CA LEU A 21 7.59 5.81 11.66
C LEU A 21 8.30 7.03 12.23
N GLU A 22 7.69 7.73 13.18
CA GLU A 22 8.26 8.91 13.84
C GLU A 22 9.55 8.59 14.62
N ALA A 23 9.63 7.41 15.23
CA ALA A 23 10.82 6.99 15.98
C ALA A 23 12.03 6.65 15.10
N ARG A 24 11.84 6.39 13.79
CA ARG A 24 12.88 5.83 12.91
C ARG A 24 13.19 6.67 11.66
N LEU A 25 12.35 7.64 11.33
CA LEU A 25 12.45 8.43 10.11
C LEU A 25 12.46 9.92 10.42
N GLU A 26 13.04 10.70 9.51
CA GLU A 26 12.96 12.16 9.56
C GLU A 26 11.50 12.63 9.55
N PRO A 27 11.14 13.70 10.30
CA PRO A 27 9.76 14.12 10.51
C PRO A 27 8.93 14.28 9.23
N ALA A 28 9.51 14.91 8.20
CA ALA A 28 8.83 15.11 6.92
C ALA A 28 8.54 13.79 6.19
N ARG A 29 9.46 12.83 6.26
CA ARG A 29 9.30 11.51 5.64
C ARG A 29 8.29 10.67 6.42
N ALA A 30 8.34 10.71 7.75
CA ALA A 30 7.37 10.03 8.61
C ALA A 30 5.94 10.51 8.32
N ALA A 31 5.73 11.83 8.26
CA ALA A 31 4.41 12.42 7.98
C ALA A 31 3.86 12.03 6.60
N ALA A 32 4.71 12.01 5.56
CA ALA A 32 4.29 11.59 4.21
C ALA A 32 3.87 10.12 4.17
N ILE A 33 4.62 9.24 4.83
CA ILE A 33 4.33 7.80 4.87
C ILE A 33 3.12 7.50 5.75
N GLU A 34 2.93 8.23 6.85
CA GLU A 34 1.73 8.13 7.69
C GLU A 34 0.47 8.48 6.89
N ALA A 35 0.49 9.60 6.16
CA ALA A 35 -0.63 10.03 5.32
C ALA A 35 -0.96 8.98 4.25
N PHE A 36 0.06 8.43 3.60
CA PHE A 36 -0.08 7.30 2.67
C PHE A 36 -0.69 6.07 3.35
N ALA A 37 -0.12 5.63 4.47
CA ALA A 37 -0.54 4.40 5.17
C ALA A 37 -2.01 4.48 5.60
N ARG A 38 -2.46 5.64 6.08
CA ARG A 38 -3.86 5.88 6.44
C ARG A 38 -4.81 5.63 5.27
N HIS A 39 -4.44 6.07 4.06
CA HIS A 39 -5.25 5.83 2.86
C HIS A 39 -5.11 4.39 2.35
N PHE A 40 -3.88 3.88 2.32
CA PHE A 40 -3.56 2.54 1.82
C PHE A 40 -4.25 1.43 2.63
N TYR A 41 -4.42 1.63 3.94
CA TYR A 41 -5.07 0.68 4.84
C TYR A 41 -6.54 1.00 5.14
N ALA A 42 -7.13 2.03 4.53
CA ALA A 42 -8.50 2.46 4.85
C ALA A 42 -9.57 1.39 4.55
N THR A 43 -9.39 0.62 3.49
CA THR A 43 -10.35 -0.37 3.00
C THR A 43 -9.98 -1.81 3.32
N VAL A 44 -8.80 -2.04 3.90
CA VAL A 44 -8.31 -3.39 4.24
C VAL A 44 -9.10 -3.92 5.43
N PRO A 45 -9.59 -5.17 5.41
CA PRO A 45 -10.20 -5.81 6.58
C PRO A 45 -9.27 -5.71 7.79
N VAL A 46 -9.79 -5.34 8.96
CA VAL A 46 -8.96 -5.16 10.16
C VAL A 46 -8.32 -6.47 10.59
N GLU A 47 -9.02 -7.59 10.40
CA GLU A 47 -8.54 -8.96 10.65
C GLU A 47 -7.21 -9.22 9.91
N ASP A 48 -7.12 -8.85 8.62
CA ASP A 48 -5.90 -9.00 7.81
C ASP A 48 -4.74 -8.11 8.29
N LEU A 49 -5.04 -7.04 9.02
CA LEU A 49 -4.05 -6.10 9.55
C LEU A 49 -3.54 -6.53 10.93
N ILE A 50 -4.43 -6.98 11.82
CA ILE A 50 -4.07 -7.38 13.19
C ILE A 50 -3.35 -8.73 13.25
N ASP A 51 -3.56 -9.60 12.25
CA ASP A 51 -2.85 -10.87 12.14
C ASP A 51 -1.37 -10.68 11.76
N ARG A 52 -0.96 -9.47 11.36
CA ARG A 52 0.42 -9.14 11.01
C ARG A 52 1.16 -8.60 12.21
N ARG A 53 2.43 -8.99 12.34
CA ARG A 53 3.34 -8.35 13.29
C ARG A 53 3.53 -6.90 12.88
N LEU A 54 3.58 -5.99 13.85
CA LEU A 54 3.77 -4.56 13.60
C LEU A 54 5.06 -4.26 12.81
N ASP A 55 6.15 -4.99 13.09
CA ASP A 55 7.42 -4.82 12.35
C ASP A 55 7.27 -5.22 10.87
N ASP A 56 6.50 -6.27 10.57
CA ASP A 56 6.24 -6.71 9.21
C ASP A 56 5.32 -5.70 8.47
N LEU A 57 4.30 -5.18 9.16
CA LEU A 57 3.45 -4.11 8.63
C LEU A 57 4.25 -2.84 8.32
N TYR A 58 5.15 -2.45 9.22
CA TYR A 58 6.06 -1.32 9.04
C TYR A 58 6.96 -1.51 7.82
N GLY A 59 7.67 -2.63 7.72
CA GLY A 59 8.57 -2.88 6.59
C GLY A 59 7.83 -3.03 5.25
N ALA A 60 6.64 -3.66 5.24
CA ALA A 60 5.78 -3.71 4.06
C ALA A 60 5.34 -2.31 3.62
N THR A 61 4.93 -1.45 4.56
CA THR A 61 4.54 -0.05 4.28
C THR A 61 5.69 0.71 3.62
N LEU A 62 6.91 0.61 4.15
CA LEU A 62 8.09 1.26 3.58
C LEU A 62 8.45 0.70 2.20
N SER A 63 8.38 -0.61 2.04
CA SER A 63 8.68 -1.29 0.77
C SER A 63 7.73 -0.83 -0.33
N ILE A 64 6.45 -0.67 -0.03
CA ILE A 64 5.42 -0.21 -0.97
C ILE A 64 5.57 1.29 -1.24
N TRP A 65 5.83 2.10 -0.20
CA TRP A 65 6.12 3.52 -0.37
C TRP A 65 7.29 3.76 -1.32
N GLN A 66 8.38 2.98 -1.17
CA GLN A 66 9.54 3.04 -2.06
C GLN A 66 9.19 2.64 -3.50
N PHE A 67 8.33 1.64 -3.66
CA PHE A 67 7.87 1.18 -4.96
C PHE A 67 7.05 2.24 -5.72
N LEU A 68 6.27 3.05 -5.00
CA LEU A 68 5.47 4.15 -5.58
C LEU A 68 6.30 5.36 -6.04
N GLN A 69 7.53 5.53 -5.55
CA GLN A 69 8.32 6.75 -5.81
C GLN A 69 8.56 7.03 -7.29
N HIS A 70 8.65 5.99 -8.12
CA HIS A 70 8.86 6.13 -9.57
C HIS A 70 7.94 5.20 -10.35
N HIS A 71 7.18 5.75 -11.29
CA HIS A 71 6.27 4.99 -12.15
C HIS A 71 6.02 5.73 -13.47
N ASP A 72 6.35 5.07 -14.57
CA ASP A 72 5.97 5.52 -15.91
C ASP A 72 4.53 5.07 -16.17
N PRO A 73 3.54 6.00 -16.28
CA PRO A 73 2.14 5.64 -16.46
C PRO A 73 1.87 4.94 -17.80
N GLN A 74 2.82 4.95 -18.76
CA GLN A 74 2.67 4.24 -20.03
C GLN A 74 2.82 2.72 -19.90
N SER A 75 3.29 2.22 -18.75
CA SER A 75 3.55 0.79 -18.57
C SER A 75 3.24 0.33 -17.15
N PRO A 76 2.53 -0.81 -16.95
CA PRO A 76 2.34 -1.37 -15.61
C PRO A 76 3.70 -1.69 -14.99
N LYS A 77 3.87 -1.27 -13.74
CA LYS A 77 5.02 -1.64 -12.92
C LYS A 77 4.63 -2.80 -12.02
N VAL A 78 5.35 -3.92 -12.13
CA VAL A 78 5.10 -5.12 -11.34
C VAL A 78 6.34 -5.50 -10.54
N ARG A 79 6.16 -5.88 -9.27
CA ARG A 79 7.21 -6.43 -8.41
C ARG A 79 6.71 -7.70 -7.73
N ILE A 80 7.50 -8.77 -7.82
CA ILE A 80 7.18 -10.09 -7.27
C ILE A 80 8.38 -10.60 -6.48
N PHE A 81 8.19 -10.98 -5.23
CA PHE A 81 9.21 -11.59 -4.38
C PHE A 81 8.59 -12.30 -3.18
N ASN A 82 9.37 -13.11 -2.48
CA ASN A 82 9.01 -13.67 -1.17
C ASN A 82 9.73 -12.84 -0.10
N PRO A 83 9.01 -12.00 0.66
CA PRO A 83 9.64 -11.18 1.69
C PRO A 83 10.24 -12.06 2.79
N ASP A 84 11.52 -11.83 3.07
CA ASP A 84 12.24 -12.39 4.21
C ASP A 84 12.88 -11.27 5.03
N PHE A 85 13.07 -11.53 6.32
CA PHE A 85 13.52 -10.50 7.25
C PHE A 85 14.95 -10.01 6.96
N GLU A 86 15.85 -10.87 6.48
CA GLU A 86 17.27 -10.53 6.30
C GLU A 86 17.48 -9.58 5.12
N GLU A 87 16.85 -9.85 3.98
CA GLU A 87 17.02 -9.03 2.77
C GLU A 87 16.05 -7.85 2.74
N HIS A 88 14.83 -8.02 3.25
CA HIS A 88 13.74 -7.06 3.04
C HIS A 88 13.37 -6.27 4.29
N GLY A 89 13.80 -6.70 5.48
CA GLY A 89 13.45 -6.07 6.77
C GLY A 89 12.01 -6.33 7.22
N TRP A 90 11.28 -7.20 6.51
CA TRP A 90 9.96 -7.72 6.84
C TRP A 90 9.76 -9.06 6.16
N GLN A 91 8.86 -9.88 6.68
CA GLN A 91 8.61 -11.21 6.15
C GLN A 91 7.12 -11.47 5.89
N SER A 92 6.87 -12.44 5.02
CA SER A 92 5.55 -12.97 4.73
C SER A 92 5.64 -14.48 4.50
N THR A 93 4.61 -15.22 4.89
CA THR A 93 4.49 -16.66 4.61
C THR A 93 4.12 -16.95 3.15
N HIS A 94 3.77 -15.92 2.38
CA HIS A 94 3.32 -16.01 0.99
C HIS A 94 4.07 -15.04 0.08
N THR A 95 4.07 -15.33 -1.22
CA THR A 95 4.61 -14.46 -2.26
C THR A 95 3.87 -13.13 -2.31
N PHE A 96 4.64 -12.05 -2.33
CA PHE A 96 4.15 -10.70 -2.46
C PHE A 96 4.19 -10.25 -3.93
N VAL A 97 3.05 -9.82 -4.44
CA VAL A 97 2.88 -9.27 -5.79
C VAL A 97 2.34 -7.86 -5.64
N ALA A 98 3.10 -6.86 -6.09
CA ALA A 98 2.64 -5.48 -6.20
C ALA A 98 2.51 -5.11 -7.67
N VAL A 99 1.38 -4.51 -8.03
CA VAL A 99 1.09 -4.00 -9.37
C VAL A 99 0.74 -2.54 -9.22
N LEU A 100 1.46 -1.66 -9.90
CA LEU A 100 1.14 -0.24 -10.00
C LEU A 100 0.83 0.08 -11.46
N HIS A 101 -0.30 0.73 -11.68
CA HIS A 101 -0.80 1.05 -13.01
C HIS A 101 -1.70 2.28 -12.95
N GLU A 102 -1.92 2.93 -14.08
CA GLU A 102 -2.98 3.94 -14.21
C GLU A 102 -4.35 3.34 -13.84
N ASP A 103 -5.15 4.04 -13.04
CA ASP A 103 -6.42 3.46 -12.59
C ASP A 103 -7.39 3.27 -13.75
N MET A 104 -7.97 2.08 -13.84
CA MET A 104 -8.94 1.74 -14.87
C MET A 104 -9.92 0.66 -14.40
N PRO A 105 -11.13 0.57 -14.99
CA PRO A 105 -12.10 -0.45 -14.63
C PRO A 105 -11.56 -1.88 -14.73
N PHE A 106 -11.97 -2.73 -13.80
CA PHE A 106 -11.67 -4.18 -13.77
C PHE A 106 -10.19 -4.57 -13.59
N LEU A 107 -9.31 -3.65 -13.20
CA LEU A 107 -7.88 -3.95 -13.04
C LEU A 107 -7.63 -5.08 -12.03
N VAL A 108 -8.15 -4.93 -10.81
CA VAL A 108 -7.99 -5.92 -9.73
C VAL A 108 -8.58 -7.28 -10.13
N ASP A 109 -9.78 -7.27 -10.72
CA ASP A 109 -10.45 -8.50 -11.17
C ASP A 109 -9.68 -9.19 -12.29
N SER A 110 -9.13 -8.43 -13.24
CA SER A 110 -8.34 -8.98 -14.34
C SER A 110 -7.07 -9.66 -13.84
N VAL A 111 -6.36 -9.05 -12.90
CA VAL A 111 -5.17 -9.64 -12.26
C VAL A 111 -5.57 -10.91 -11.51
N ARG A 112 -6.65 -10.86 -10.72
CA ARG A 112 -7.15 -12.01 -9.96
C ARG A 112 -7.54 -13.18 -10.87
N ILE A 113 -8.26 -12.92 -11.95
CA ILE A 113 -8.67 -13.93 -12.94
C ILE A 113 -7.43 -14.55 -13.59
N GLU A 114 -6.43 -13.76 -13.96
CA GLU A 114 -5.21 -14.29 -14.57
C GLU A 114 -4.40 -15.17 -13.61
N LEU A 115 -4.27 -14.78 -12.34
CA LEU A 115 -3.62 -15.60 -11.31
C LEU A 115 -4.37 -16.93 -11.10
N ASN A 116 -5.70 -16.85 -10.98
CA ASN A 116 -6.55 -18.04 -10.85
C ASN A 116 -6.47 -18.96 -12.07
N ARG A 117 -6.42 -18.40 -13.29
CA ARG A 117 -6.27 -19.15 -14.55
C ARG A 117 -4.98 -19.96 -14.58
N ARG A 118 -3.93 -19.48 -13.91
CA ARG A 118 -2.64 -20.18 -13.74
C ARG A 118 -2.61 -21.16 -12.56
N GLY A 119 -3.73 -21.33 -11.85
CA GLY A 119 -3.81 -22.19 -10.67
C GLY A 119 -3.10 -21.62 -9.44
N LEU A 120 -2.83 -20.31 -9.41
CA LEU A 120 -2.22 -19.65 -8.26
C LEU A 120 -3.29 -19.23 -7.26
N THR A 121 -3.17 -19.69 -6.02
CA THR A 121 -4.06 -19.29 -4.93
C THR A 121 -3.75 -17.86 -4.50
N VAL A 122 -4.76 -16.99 -4.55
CA VAL A 122 -4.66 -15.62 -4.01
C VAL A 122 -5.13 -15.64 -2.56
N HIS A 123 -4.22 -15.35 -1.62
CA HIS A 123 -4.49 -15.40 -0.18
C HIS A 123 -5.09 -14.10 0.36
N ALA A 124 -4.68 -12.96 -0.19
CA ALA A 124 -5.20 -11.65 0.14
C ALA A 124 -5.05 -10.71 -1.06
N ILE A 125 -5.97 -9.76 -1.18
CA ILE A 125 -5.87 -8.66 -2.15
C ILE A 125 -6.06 -7.37 -1.36
N GLN A 126 -5.08 -6.49 -1.48
CA GLN A 126 -5.16 -5.12 -1.01
C GLN A 126 -5.11 -4.21 -2.23
N ASN A 127 -6.04 -3.27 -2.34
CA ASN A 127 -6.07 -2.30 -3.41
C ASN A 127 -6.38 -0.90 -2.87
N ALA A 128 -5.67 0.10 -3.39
CA ALA A 128 -5.96 1.50 -3.15
C ALA A 128 -5.72 2.32 -4.42
N VAL A 129 -6.64 3.26 -4.67
CA VAL A 129 -6.49 4.25 -5.73
C VAL A 129 -6.00 5.56 -5.15
N PHE A 130 -4.92 6.08 -5.70
CA PHE A 130 -4.30 7.34 -5.28
C PHE A 130 -4.46 8.41 -6.34
N ALA A 131 -4.62 9.65 -5.89
CA ALA A 131 -4.41 10.83 -6.71
C ALA A 131 -2.94 11.22 -6.68
N VAL A 132 -2.29 11.29 -7.84
CA VAL A 132 -0.84 11.48 -7.91
C VAL A 132 -0.43 12.62 -8.82
N ALA A 133 0.66 13.31 -8.44
CA ALA A 133 1.39 14.18 -9.35
C ALA A 133 2.83 13.68 -9.45
N ARG A 134 3.33 13.57 -10.68
CA ARG A 134 4.71 13.15 -10.99
C ARG A 134 5.41 14.22 -11.82
N ASP A 135 6.74 14.30 -11.71
CA ASP A 135 7.54 15.14 -12.61
C ASP A 135 7.81 14.47 -13.96
N SER A 136 8.55 15.17 -14.83
CA SER A 136 8.90 14.68 -16.16
C SER A 136 9.87 13.49 -16.15
N GLN A 137 10.44 13.13 -14.99
CA GLN A 137 11.23 11.93 -14.77
C GLN A 137 10.42 10.86 -14.03
N HIS A 138 9.09 10.97 -14.00
CA HIS A 138 8.16 10.03 -13.40
C HIS A 138 8.32 9.87 -11.87
N GLN A 139 9.04 10.79 -11.22
CA GLN A 139 9.20 10.80 -9.76
C GLN A 139 7.96 11.39 -9.09
N LEU A 140 7.54 10.75 -8.01
CA LEU A 140 6.39 11.18 -7.21
C LEU A 140 6.65 12.55 -6.57
N LYS A 141 5.75 13.51 -6.81
CA LYS A 141 5.75 14.84 -6.19
C LYS A 141 4.65 15.00 -5.16
N ALA A 142 3.48 14.43 -5.43
CA ALA A 142 2.35 14.44 -4.52
C ALA A 142 1.58 13.12 -4.63
N LEU A 143 1.06 12.66 -3.50
CA LEU A 143 0.16 11.52 -3.39
C LEU A 143 -0.90 11.87 -2.35
N THR A 144 -2.16 11.84 -2.75
CA THR A 144 -3.30 12.18 -1.91
C THR A 144 -4.44 11.19 -2.12
N SER A 145 -5.47 11.28 -1.28
CA SER A 145 -6.73 10.61 -1.56
C SER A 145 -7.39 11.27 -2.78
N PRO A 146 -8.05 10.49 -3.67
CA PRO A 146 -8.87 11.06 -4.75
C PRO A 146 -10.01 11.97 -4.29
N LYS A 147 -10.35 11.95 -3.00
CA LYS A 147 -11.41 12.76 -2.39
C LYS A 147 -10.91 14.06 -1.76
N ASP A 148 -9.62 14.32 -1.76
CA ASP A 148 -9.04 15.54 -1.18
C ASP A 148 -9.32 16.74 -2.08
N GLU A 149 -9.57 17.91 -1.49
CA GLU A 149 -9.99 19.14 -2.21
C GLU A 149 -9.01 19.58 -3.31
N ASN A 150 -7.71 19.38 -3.07
CA ASN A 150 -6.63 19.71 -4.00
C ASN A 150 -5.96 18.46 -4.58
N ALA A 151 -6.71 17.36 -4.72
CA ALA A 151 -6.20 16.13 -5.31
C ALA A 151 -5.75 16.38 -6.76
N PRO A 152 -4.56 15.90 -7.17
CA PRO A 152 -4.16 15.86 -8.58
C PRO A 152 -5.21 15.14 -9.45
N ASP A 153 -5.17 15.29 -10.77
CA ASP A 153 -6.13 14.61 -11.66
C ASP A 153 -5.76 13.15 -11.95
N ALA A 154 -4.47 12.83 -12.07
CA ALA A 154 -4.02 11.49 -12.41
C ALA A 154 -4.36 10.49 -11.30
N ARG A 155 -4.80 9.29 -11.69
CA ARG A 155 -5.21 8.22 -10.80
C ARG A 155 -4.31 7.02 -11.03
N GLU A 156 -3.76 6.48 -9.96
CA GLU A 156 -2.99 5.24 -10.00
C GLU A 156 -3.61 4.22 -9.04
N SER A 157 -3.75 3.00 -9.55
CA SER A 157 -4.18 1.83 -8.79
C SER A 157 -2.94 1.07 -8.32
N LEU A 158 -2.89 0.80 -7.03
CA LEU A 158 -1.92 -0.10 -6.39
C LEU A 158 -2.64 -1.33 -5.83
#